data_AF-A0A7R9M251-F1
#
_entry.id   AF-A0A7R9M251-F1
#
_cell.length_a   1.000
_cell.length_b   1.000
_cell.length_c   1.000
_cell.angle_alpha   90.00
_cell.angle_beta   90.00
_cell.angle_gamma   90.00
#
_symmetry.space_group_name_H-M   'P 1'
#
loop_
_entity.id
_entity.type
_entity.pdbx_description
1 polymer ?
#
loop_
_entity_poly.entity_id
_entity_poly.type
_entity_poly.pdbx_seq_one_letter_code
_entity_poly.pdbx_strand_id
1 'polypeptide(L)'
;SGGRAELPCNVTPVSVDDSVTLILWYRGNGSRTPIYTVDARDASNNGTHFVGDVFSDGRRATFNVSARPALLTIDPVTEGDGMEYRCRVDFRWGRTMNSHVFLNVIGSPPPTLHWYKDTTMIDGSYIIDSRGWAHNDLIIYRLSAYDLSAVFSCQANNFLNHSQPIRSSFSIDINLNPVSVNIISEKSILSAGRKVEIVCQTKGSRPPAVIIWFKNNKQLTHSQESVSSDGNTTTSVLNLMPTLADNNALLVCRAQNLRLQSGPHKYVEDGWELQVYSINY
;
A
#
# COMPACT_ATOMS: atom_id res chain seq x y z
N SER A 1 -9.56 -22.94 -5.16
CA SER A 1 -8.92 -23.83 -6.15
C SER A 1 -8.79 -25.22 -5.54
N GLY A 2 -8.97 -26.28 -6.33
CA GLY A 2 -8.85 -27.70 -5.91
C GLY A 2 -10.10 -28.34 -5.31
N GLY A 3 -11.19 -27.58 -5.08
CA GLY A 3 -12.47 -28.10 -4.57
C GLY A 3 -13.53 -28.26 -5.65
N ARG A 4 -14.79 -28.48 -5.24
CA ARG A 4 -15.97 -28.58 -6.09
C ARG A 4 -16.83 -27.31 -6.01
N ALA A 5 -17.32 -26.81 -7.14
CA ALA A 5 -18.31 -25.74 -7.19
C ALA A 5 -19.62 -26.23 -7.81
N GLU A 6 -20.74 -25.73 -7.30
CA GLU A 6 -22.09 -26.06 -7.76
C GLU A 6 -22.84 -24.78 -8.11
N LEU A 7 -23.22 -24.62 -9.37
CA LEU A 7 -23.89 -23.44 -9.90
C LEU A 7 -25.37 -23.75 -10.17
N PRO A 8 -26.30 -23.13 -9.44
CA PRO A 8 -27.72 -23.41 -9.59
C PRO A 8 -28.28 -22.81 -10.89
N CYS A 9 -29.17 -23.56 -11.51
CA CYS A 9 -30.02 -23.09 -12.60
C CYS A 9 -31.47 -23.47 -12.34
N ASN A 10 -32.36 -22.48 -12.45
CA ASN A 10 -33.79 -22.74 -12.36
C ASN A 10 -34.28 -23.28 -13.70
N VAL A 11 -34.73 -24.53 -13.72
CA VAL A 11 -35.28 -25.22 -14.89
C VAL A 11 -36.78 -25.48 -14.76
N THR A 12 -37.43 -24.86 -13.76
CA THR A 12 -38.84 -25.08 -13.45
C THR A 12 -39.71 -24.27 -14.41
N PRO A 13 -40.58 -24.90 -15.22
CA PRO A 13 -41.54 -24.18 -16.05
C PRO A 13 -42.55 -23.40 -15.20
N VAL A 14 -43.02 -22.25 -15.72
CA VAL A 14 -44.03 -21.42 -15.04
C VAL A 14 -45.42 -22.05 -15.12
N SER A 15 -45.72 -22.77 -16.21
CA SER A 15 -46.96 -23.52 -16.39
C SER A 15 -46.71 -25.02 -16.26
N VAL A 16 -47.64 -25.74 -15.63
CA VAL A 16 -47.55 -27.20 -15.44
C VAL A 16 -47.60 -27.96 -16.77
N ASP A 17 -48.26 -27.37 -17.78
CA ASP A 17 -48.35 -27.96 -19.11
C ASP A 17 -47.10 -27.70 -19.96
N ASP A 18 -46.17 -26.86 -19.52
CA ASP A 18 -44.96 -26.49 -20.26
C ASP A 18 -43.77 -27.39 -19.90
N SER A 19 -42.83 -27.53 -20.83
CA SER A 19 -41.67 -28.42 -20.68
C SER A 19 -40.40 -27.72 -21.13
N VAL A 20 -39.29 -28.04 -20.48
CA VAL A 20 -37.96 -27.59 -20.91
C VAL A 20 -37.61 -28.24 -22.24
N THR A 21 -37.06 -27.46 -23.16
CA THR A 21 -36.59 -27.94 -24.47
C THR A 21 -35.07 -27.94 -24.57
N LEU A 22 -34.42 -26.88 -24.12
CA LEU A 22 -32.98 -26.73 -24.23
C LEU A 22 -32.42 -25.98 -23.02
N ILE A 23 -31.31 -26.48 -22.49
CA ILE A 23 -30.56 -25.82 -21.42
C ILE A 23 -29.17 -25.54 -21.94
N LEU A 24 -28.73 -24.28 -21.84
CA LEU A 24 -27.39 -23.86 -22.27
C LEU A 24 -26.69 -23.09 -21.17
N TRP A 25 -25.43 -23.42 -20.93
CA TRP A 25 -24.54 -22.64 -20.09
C TRP A 25 -23.55 -21.86 -20.93
N TYR A 26 -23.31 -20.61 -20.53
CA TYR A 26 -22.28 -19.74 -21.09
C TYR A 26 -21.33 -19.32 -19.99
N ARG A 27 -20.05 -19.14 -20.33
CA ARG A 27 -19.00 -18.63 -19.44
C ARG A 27 -18.48 -17.30 -19.96
N GLY A 28 -18.32 -16.36 -19.05
CA GLY A 28 -17.86 -15.01 -19.35
C GLY A 28 -18.97 -14.10 -19.87
N ASN A 29 -18.79 -12.80 -19.65
CA ASN A 29 -19.77 -11.79 -20.06
C ASN A 29 -19.84 -11.72 -21.60
N GLY A 30 -21.04 -11.80 -22.16
CA GLY A 30 -21.28 -11.64 -23.59
C GLY A 30 -20.92 -12.84 -24.47
N SER A 31 -20.50 -13.98 -23.91
CA SER A 31 -20.21 -15.18 -24.70
C SER A 31 -21.43 -15.67 -25.48
N ARG A 32 -21.22 -16.02 -26.75
CA ARG A 32 -22.25 -16.56 -27.66
C ARG A 32 -22.13 -18.07 -27.85
N THR A 33 -21.01 -18.67 -27.44
CA THR A 33 -20.77 -20.11 -27.57
C THR A 33 -21.06 -20.80 -26.24
N PRO A 34 -21.98 -21.76 -26.20
CA PRO A 34 -22.28 -22.47 -24.96
C PRO A 34 -21.12 -23.39 -24.55
N ILE A 35 -20.82 -23.41 -23.26
CA ILE A 35 -19.84 -24.32 -22.63
C ILE A 35 -20.45 -25.64 -22.19
N TYR A 36 -21.78 -25.70 -22.07
CA TYR A 36 -22.52 -26.92 -21.78
C TYR A 36 -23.91 -26.82 -22.42
N THR A 37 -24.38 -27.87 -23.08
CA THR A 37 -25.77 -27.94 -23.58
C THR A 37 -26.45 -29.23 -23.15
N VAL A 38 -27.75 -29.17 -22.92
CA VAL A 38 -28.61 -30.35 -22.71
C VAL A 38 -29.86 -30.18 -23.55
N ASP A 39 -30.08 -31.09 -24.48
CA ASP A 39 -31.33 -31.22 -25.20
C ASP A 39 -32.32 -32.05 -24.37
N ALA A 40 -33.37 -31.40 -23.86
CA ALA A 40 -34.36 -32.01 -22.99
C ALA A 40 -35.63 -32.43 -23.75
N ARG A 41 -35.65 -32.30 -25.09
CA ARG A 41 -36.79 -32.71 -25.92
C ARG A 41 -36.91 -34.22 -26.04
N ASP A 42 -35.79 -34.93 -25.87
CA ASP A 42 -35.73 -36.38 -25.94
C ASP A 42 -35.80 -36.97 -24.52
N ALA A 43 -36.93 -37.58 -24.17
CA ALA A 43 -37.28 -38.05 -22.82
C ALA A 43 -36.53 -39.32 -22.37
N SER A 44 -35.41 -39.67 -23.02
CA SER A 44 -34.49 -40.67 -22.48
C SER A 44 -33.66 -40.01 -21.38
N ASN A 45 -33.56 -40.65 -20.21
CA ASN A 45 -33.17 -40.09 -18.91
C ASN A 45 -31.74 -39.48 -18.78
N ASN A 46 -31.10 -39.05 -19.86
CA ASN A 46 -29.89 -38.24 -19.89
C ASN A 46 -29.76 -37.62 -21.28
N GLY A 47 -30.56 -36.58 -21.55
CA GLY A 47 -30.57 -35.85 -22.84
C GLY A 47 -29.17 -35.65 -23.42
N THR A 48 -29.06 -35.61 -24.75
CA THR A 48 -27.78 -35.44 -25.43
C THR A 48 -27.11 -34.16 -24.91
N HIS A 49 -25.88 -34.30 -24.42
CA HIS A 49 -25.14 -33.21 -23.82
C HIS A 49 -23.83 -32.99 -24.57
N PHE A 50 -23.49 -31.72 -24.75
CA PHE A 50 -22.19 -31.30 -25.30
C PHE A 50 -21.47 -30.48 -24.24
N VAL A 51 -20.19 -30.77 -24.05
CA VAL A 51 -19.27 -30.00 -23.19
C VAL A 51 -18.30 -29.28 -24.11
N GLY A 52 -18.26 -27.95 -24.03
CA GLY A 52 -17.37 -27.14 -24.84
C GLY A 52 -15.89 -27.32 -24.47
N ASP A 53 -15.00 -26.95 -25.40
CA ASP A 53 -13.55 -27.14 -25.30
C ASP A 53 -12.90 -26.51 -24.06
N VAL A 54 -13.56 -25.56 -23.42
CA VAL A 54 -13.09 -24.93 -22.16
C VAL A 54 -13.00 -25.94 -21.00
N PHE A 55 -13.73 -27.06 -21.07
CA PHE A 55 -13.70 -28.14 -20.07
C PHE A 55 -13.32 -29.50 -20.68
N SER A 56 -12.77 -29.53 -21.90
CA SER A 56 -12.43 -30.77 -22.61
C SER A 56 -11.20 -31.50 -22.03
N ASP A 57 -10.33 -30.80 -21.30
CA ASP A 57 -9.15 -31.33 -20.59
C ASP A 57 -9.46 -32.27 -19.40
N GLY A 58 -10.65 -32.90 -19.38
CA GLY A 58 -10.98 -33.91 -18.37
C GLY A 58 -12.45 -34.00 -17.96
N ARG A 59 -13.40 -33.42 -18.72
CA ARG A 59 -14.85 -33.40 -18.36
C ARG A 59 -15.10 -32.90 -16.94
N ARG A 60 -14.40 -31.83 -16.55
CA ARG A 60 -14.52 -31.23 -15.20
C ARG A 60 -15.89 -30.60 -14.93
N ALA A 61 -16.76 -30.49 -15.93
CA ALA A 61 -18.10 -29.93 -15.81
C ALA A 61 -19.16 -31.01 -16.06
N THR A 62 -20.11 -31.16 -15.13
CA THR A 62 -21.27 -32.05 -15.27
C THR A 62 -22.56 -31.33 -14.88
N PHE A 63 -23.67 -31.57 -15.58
CA PHE A 63 -24.95 -30.95 -15.28
C PHE A 63 -25.98 -31.99 -14.83
N ASN A 64 -26.57 -31.78 -13.65
CA ASN A 64 -27.65 -32.61 -13.13
C ASN A 64 -28.99 -31.88 -13.23
N VAL A 65 -29.78 -32.22 -14.25
CA VAL A 65 -31.12 -31.65 -14.52
C VAL A 65 -32.14 -32.06 -13.45
N SER A 66 -31.96 -33.23 -12.85
CA SER A 66 -32.90 -33.83 -11.88
C SER A 66 -32.71 -33.30 -10.46
N ALA A 67 -31.58 -32.63 -10.18
CA ALA A 67 -31.37 -31.94 -8.92
C ALA A 67 -32.41 -30.81 -8.72
N ARG A 68 -32.64 -30.44 -7.45
CA ARG A 68 -33.59 -29.38 -7.06
C ARG A 68 -32.87 -28.36 -6.18
N PRO A 69 -32.43 -27.20 -6.72
CA PRO A 69 -32.47 -26.79 -8.14
C PRO A 69 -31.50 -27.61 -9.02
N ALA A 70 -31.60 -27.51 -10.34
CA ALA A 70 -30.66 -28.17 -11.24
C ALA A 70 -29.26 -27.53 -11.10
N LEU A 71 -28.20 -28.34 -11.12
CA LEU A 71 -26.85 -27.87 -10.74
C LEU A 71 -25.82 -28.20 -11.82
N LEU A 72 -25.04 -27.19 -12.20
CA LEU A 72 -23.77 -27.38 -12.93
C LEU A 72 -22.65 -27.55 -11.91
N THR A 73 -22.01 -28.72 -11.92
CA THR A 73 -20.89 -29.05 -11.04
C THR A 73 -19.58 -28.86 -11.80
N ILE A 74 -18.64 -28.11 -11.22
CA ILE A 74 -17.26 -27.96 -11.71
C ILE A 74 -16.32 -28.60 -10.69
N ASP A 75 -15.56 -29.63 -11.09
CA ASP A 75 -14.69 -30.41 -10.21
C ASP A 75 -13.48 -31.00 -10.99
N PRO A 76 -12.21 -30.68 -10.64
CA PRO A 76 -11.80 -29.68 -9.67
C PRO A 76 -11.88 -28.24 -10.23
N VAL A 77 -12.18 -27.30 -9.34
CA VAL A 77 -12.21 -25.85 -9.63
C VAL A 77 -10.80 -25.29 -9.68
N THR A 78 -10.48 -24.54 -10.73
CA THR A 78 -9.21 -23.82 -10.89
C THR A 78 -9.41 -22.32 -10.67
N GLU A 79 -8.34 -21.56 -10.41
CA GLU A 79 -8.42 -20.10 -10.27
C GLU A 79 -9.05 -19.41 -11.49
N GLY A 80 -8.75 -19.92 -12.69
CA GLY A 80 -9.31 -19.40 -13.94
C GLY A 80 -10.81 -19.59 -14.08
N ASP A 81 -11.44 -20.50 -13.33
CA ASP A 81 -12.88 -20.75 -13.40
C ASP A 81 -13.72 -19.63 -12.76
N GLY A 82 -13.09 -18.70 -12.02
CA GLY A 82 -13.75 -17.57 -11.37
C GLY A 82 -14.25 -16.52 -12.36
N MET A 83 -15.52 -16.63 -12.77
CA MET A 83 -16.16 -15.78 -13.77
C MET A 83 -17.69 -15.72 -13.58
N GLU A 84 -18.35 -14.92 -14.41
CA GLU A 84 -19.80 -14.97 -14.59
C GLU A 84 -20.23 -16.16 -15.46
N TYR A 85 -21.26 -16.87 -15.02
CA TYR A 85 -21.91 -17.95 -15.73
C TYR A 85 -23.38 -17.60 -15.97
N ARG A 86 -23.83 -17.78 -17.21
CA ARG A 86 -25.23 -17.58 -17.60
C ARG A 86 -25.86 -18.91 -17.95
N CYS A 87 -26.88 -19.33 -17.19
CA CYS A 87 -27.76 -20.42 -17.57
C CYS A 87 -28.95 -19.86 -18.37
N ARG A 88 -29.14 -20.36 -19.59
CA ARG A 88 -30.29 -20.09 -20.44
C ARG A 88 -31.15 -21.34 -20.53
N VAL A 89 -32.44 -21.21 -20.24
CA VAL A 89 -33.43 -22.28 -20.34
C VAL A 89 -34.51 -21.87 -21.33
N ASP A 90 -34.66 -22.65 -22.38
CA ASP A 90 -35.72 -22.48 -23.38
C ASP A 90 -36.85 -23.49 -23.09
N PHE A 91 -38.08 -22.99 -23.06
CA PHE A 91 -39.29 -23.78 -22.83
C PHE A 91 -40.07 -23.97 -24.12
N ARG A 92 -41.01 -24.91 -24.13
CA ARG A 92 -41.78 -25.25 -25.33
C ARG A 92 -42.75 -24.14 -25.72
N TRP A 93 -43.39 -23.51 -24.73
CA TRP A 93 -44.30 -22.38 -24.94
C TRP A 93 -43.93 -21.16 -24.12
N GLY A 94 -43.31 -21.36 -22.96
CA GLY A 94 -42.88 -20.30 -22.06
C GLY A 94 -41.76 -19.44 -22.64
N ARG A 95 -41.57 -18.27 -22.01
CA ARG A 95 -40.46 -17.38 -22.35
C ARG A 95 -39.14 -18.00 -21.90
N THR A 96 -38.09 -17.83 -22.69
CA THR A 96 -36.72 -18.13 -22.30
C THR A 96 -36.36 -17.44 -20.99
N MET A 97 -35.77 -18.18 -20.06
CA MET A 97 -35.29 -17.65 -18.79
C MET A 97 -33.76 -17.65 -18.76
N ASN A 98 -33.17 -16.57 -18.25
CA ASN A 98 -31.73 -16.46 -18.03
C ASN A 98 -31.45 -16.26 -16.54
N SER A 99 -30.53 -17.04 -16.00
CA SER A 99 -30.01 -16.90 -14.63
C SER A 99 -28.51 -16.65 -14.69
N HIS A 100 -28.04 -15.68 -13.91
CA HIS A 100 -26.63 -15.29 -13.86
C HIS A 100 -26.06 -15.64 -12.49
N VAL A 101 -24.92 -16.33 -12.47
CA VAL A 101 -24.22 -16.73 -11.24
C VAL A 101 -22.75 -16.34 -11.38
N PHE A 102 -22.21 -15.66 -10.38
CA PHE A 102 -20.78 -15.36 -10.30
C PHE A 102 -20.10 -16.41 -9.44
N LEU A 103 -19.12 -17.12 -10.01
CA LEU A 103 -18.26 -18.03 -9.26
C LEU A 103 -17.04 -17.26 -8.75
N ASN A 104 -16.89 -17.15 -7.43
CA ASN A 104 -15.67 -16.61 -6.81
C ASN A 104 -14.81 -17.77 -6.32
N VAL A 105 -13.60 -17.91 -6.87
CA VAL A 105 -12.69 -19.00 -6.51
C VAL A 105 -11.70 -18.51 -5.48
N ILE A 106 -11.82 -19.01 -4.24
CA ILE A 106 -10.90 -18.72 -3.14
C ILE A 106 -9.91 -19.87 -2.91
N GLY A 107 -8.72 -19.55 -2.39
CA GLY A 107 -7.78 -20.55 -1.87
C GLY A 107 -8.32 -21.15 -0.57
N SER A 108 -8.29 -22.48 -0.45
CA SER A 108 -8.71 -23.20 0.76
C SER A 108 -7.54 -24.01 1.33
N PRO A 109 -7.25 -23.92 2.63
CA PRO A 109 -7.81 -22.98 3.59
C PRO A 109 -7.40 -21.54 3.24
N PRO A 110 -8.15 -20.53 3.71
CA PRO A 110 -7.70 -19.15 3.66
C PRO A 110 -6.30 -19.02 4.30
N PRO A 111 -5.41 -18.18 3.76
CA PRO A 111 -4.10 -17.96 4.35
C PRO A 111 -4.20 -17.24 5.69
N THR A 112 -3.23 -17.45 6.58
CA THR A 112 -3.05 -16.61 7.77
C THR A 112 -2.33 -15.33 7.37
N LEU A 113 -2.75 -14.17 7.88
CA LEU A 113 -2.11 -12.88 7.62
C LEU A 113 -1.50 -12.31 8.90
N HIS A 114 -0.19 -12.07 8.87
CA HIS A 114 0.54 -11.45 9.98
C HIS A 114 1.38 -10.26 9.49
N TRP A 115 1.48 -9.21 10.30
CA TRP A 115 2.40 -8.11 10.08
C TRP A 115 3.70 -8.31 10.84
N TYR A 116 4.78 -7.98 10.15
CA TYR A 116 6.13 -7.96 10.69
C TYR A 116 6.72 -6.56 10.56
N LYS A 117 7.43 -6.12 11.59
CA LYS A 117 8.40 -5.03 11.49
C LYS A 117 9.79 -5.66 11.45
N ASP A 118 10.45 -5.48 10.32
CA ASP A 118 11.70 -6.14 9.94
C ASP A 118 11.55 -7.67 10.01
N THR A 119 11.91 -8.29 11.14
CA THR A 119 11.78 -9.73 11.39
C THR A 119 10.81 -10.08 12.51
N THR A 120 10.34 -9.08 13.27
CA THR A 120 9.53 -9.30 14.47
C THR A 120 8.06 -9.17 14.12
N MET A 121 7.26 -10.17 14.49
CA MET A 121 5.81 -10.11 14.33
C MET A 121 5.23 -9.05 15.26
N ILE A 122 4.51 -8.07 14.70
CA ILE A 122 3.92 -6.95 15.45
C ILE A 122 2.40 -7.05 15.54
N ASP A 123 1.76 -7.78 14.62
CA ASP A 123 0.34 -8.02 14.65
C ASP A 123 -0.03 -9.36 13.97
N GLY A 124 -0.94 -10.09 14.61
CA GLY A 124 -1.51 -11.34 14.10
C GLY A 124 -3.04 -11.36 14.10
N SER A 125 -3.68 -10.22 14.33
CA SER A 125 -5.14 -10.09 14.44
C SER A 125 -5.82 -9.97 13.08
N TYR A 126 -5.75 -11.05 12.28
CA TYR A 126 -6.45 -11.10 10.99
C TYR A 126 -7.90 -11.58 11.13
N ILE A 127 -8.71 -11.22 10.14
CA ILE A 127 -10.10 -11.68 10.01
C ILE A 127 -10.31 -12.36 8.66
N ILE A 128 -11.32 -13.23 8.58
CA ILE A 128 -11.85 -13.74 7.32
C ILE A 128 -13.18 -13.06 7.07
N ASP A 129 -13.31 -12.37 5.94
CA ASP A 129 -14.56 -11.69 5.57
C ASP A 129 -15.65 -12.69 5.14
N SER A 130 -16.87 -12.21 4.91
CA SER A 130 -18.00 -13.03 4.47
C SER A 130 -17.81 -13.67 3.08
N ARG A 131 -16.81 -13.23 2.31
CA ARG A 131 -16.44 -13.78 0.99
C ARG A 131 -15.31 -14.80 1.10
N GLY A 132 -14.79 -15.06 2.31
CA GLY A 132 -13.70 -16.00 2.55
C GLY A 132 -12.32 -15.41 2.29
N TRP A 133 -12.19 -14.09 2.18
CA TRP A 133 -10.90 -13.41 2.02
C TRP A 133 -10.30 -13.07 3.39
N ALA A 134 -8.99 -13.32 3.53
CA ALA A 134 -8.25 -12.90 4.71
C ALA A 134 -7.93 -11.40 4.61
N HIS A 135 -8.15 -10.67 5.70
CA HIS A 135 -7.89 -9.24 5.80
C HIS A 135 -7.12 -8.91 7.08
N ASN A 136 -6.13 -8.04 6.97
CA ASN A 136 -5.39 -7.51 8.11
C ASN A 136 -4.93 -6.07 7.83
N ASP A 137 -5.48 -5.12 8.58
CA ASP A 137 -5.13 -3.70 8.52
C ASP A 137 -4.14 -3.33 9.64
N LEU A 138 -2.95 -2.88 9.27
CA LEU A 138 -1.97 -2.39 10.23
C LEU A 138 -2.21 -0.92 10.58
N ILE A 139 -2.40 -0.62 11.86
CA ILE A 139 -2.47 0.74 12.40
C ILE A 139 -1.23 1.02 13.26
N ILE A 140 -0.42 2.01 12.85
CA ILE A 140 0.79 2.42 13.59
C ILE A 140 0.50 3.72 14.34
N TYR A 141 0.33 3.63 15.67
CA TYR A 141 -0.07 4.78 16.49
C TYR A 141 1.05 5.78 16.79
N ARG A 142 2.30 5.30 16.89
CA ARG A 142 3.45 6.14 17.23
C ARG A 142 4.66 5.70 16.42
N LEU A 143 5.22 6.65 15.71
CA LEU A 143 6.51 6.51 15.03
C LEU A 143 7.58 7.27 15.82
N SER A 144 8.77 6.69 15.86
CA SER A 144 9.96 7.26 16.46
C SER A 144 11.07 7.38 15.42
N ALA A 145 12.13 8.11 15.74
CA ALA A 145 13.31 8.19 14.87
C ALA A 145 13.95 6.81 14.63
N TYR A 146 13.75 5.82 15.50
CA TYR A 146 14.24 4.46 15.33
C TYR A 146 13.45 3.64 14.30
N ASP A 147 12.27 4.11 13.89
CA ASP A 147 11.47 3.50 12.84
C ASP A 147 11.88 3.98 11.44
N LEU A 148 12.89 4.85 11.36
CA LEU A 148 13.38 5.36 10.09
C LEU A 148 13.91 4.22 9.23
N SER A 149 13.35 4.08 8.03
CA SER A 149 13.67 3.00 7.10
C SER A 149 13.32 1.60 7.60
N ALA A 150 12.58 1.47 8.71
CA ALA A 150 12.05 0.18 9.15
C ALA A 150 11.10 -0.39 8.08
N VAL A 151 11.18 -1.71 7.87
CA VAL A 151 10.42 -2.40 6.83
C VAL A 151 9.22 -3.09 7.45
N PHE A 152 8.02 -2.69 7.04
CA PHE A 152 6.77 -3.32 7.44
C PHE A 152 6.33 -4.29 6.36
N SER A 153 6.06 -5.53 6.74
CA SER A 153 5.70 -6.61 5.80
C SER A 153 4.43 -7.32 6.24
N CYS A 154 3.43 -7.36 5.37
CA CYS A 154 2.29 -8.25 5.51
C CYS A 154 2.65 -9.59 4.87
N GLN A 155 2.56 -10.65 5.66
CA GLN A 155 2.91 -12.00 5.23
C GLN A 155 1.66 -12.88 5.20
N ALA A 156 1.36 -13.40 4.01
CA ALA A 156 0.32 -14.40 3.77
C ALA A 156 0.95 -15.79 3.76
N ASN A 157 0.48 -16.65 4.67
CA ASN A 157 0.99 -18.00 4.79
C ASN A 157 -0.12 -19.03 4.57
N ASN A 158 0.10 -19.93 3.62
CA ASN A 158 -0.80 -21.03 3.33
C ASN A 158 -0.01 -22.35 3.46
N PHE A 159 -0.16 -23.01 4.61
CA PHE A 159 0.67 -24.15 5.00
C PHE A 159 0.38 -25.44 4.24
N LEU A 160 -0.66 -25.51 3.39
CA LEU A 160 -1.03 -26.76 2.73
C LEU A 160 -0.05 -27.23 1.65
N ASN A 161 0.79 -26.36 1.09
CA ASN A 161 1.56 -26.68 -0.12
C ASN A 161 3.09 -26.61 0.03
N HIS A 162 3.64 -26.53 1.25
CA HIS A 162 5.06 -26.19 1.47
C HIS A 162 5.51 -24.91 0.72
N SER A 163 4.54 -24.09 0.30
CA SER A 163 4.78 -22.86 -0.44
C SER A 163 5.38 -21.83 0.48
N GLN A 164 6.43 -21.14 0.00
CA GLN A 164 6.97 -20.02 0.74
C GLN A 164 5.88 -18.96 0.94
N PRO A 165 5.85 -18.32 2.11
CA PRO A 165 4.86 -17.31 2.40
C PRO A 165 5.04 -16.12 1.46
N ILE A 166 3.92 -15.60 0.94
CA ILE A 166 3.92 -14.42 0.08
C ILE A 166 4.01 -13.19 0.98
N ARG A 167 4.83 -12.21 0.58
CA ARG A 167 5.07 -11.00 1.36
C ARG A 167 4.82 -9.75 0.50
N SER A 168 4.17 -8.77 1.10
CA SER A 168 4.10 -7.40 0.58
C SER A 168 4.68 -6.45 1.63
N SER A 169 5.60 -5.58 1.22
CA SER A 169 6.41 -4.78 2.15
C SER A 169 6.49 -3.31 1.75
N PHE A 170 6.61 -2.44 2.75
CA PHE A 170 6.91 -1.02 2.59
C PHE A 170 7.91 -0.54 3.64
N SER A 171 8.66 0.52 3.33
CA SER A 171 9.56 1.18 4.28
C SER A 171 9.00 2.54 4.70
N ILE A 172 9.16 2.91 5.96
CA ILE A 172 8.73 4.22 6.44
C ILE A 172 9.85 5.25 6.24
N ASP A 173 9.49 6.39 5.64
CA ASP A 173 10.33 7.59 5.60
C ASP A 173 9.78 8.64 6.58
N ILE A 174 10.61 9.09 7.52
CA ILE A 174 10.20 9.95 8.63
C ILE A 174 10.90 11.31 8.50
N ASN A 175 10.12 12.38 8.61
CA ASN A 175 10.66 13.71 8.75
C ASN A 175 11.13 13.93 10.20
N LEU A 176 12.35 14.39 10.39
CA LEU A 176 12.98 14.62 11.69
C LEU A 176 13.47 16.07 11.79
N ASN A 177 13.14 16.75 12.88
CA ASN A 177 13.71 18.06 13.17
C ASN A 177 15.22 17.95 13.47
N PRO A 178 15.98 19.04 13.30
CA PRO A 178 17.38 19.08 13.70
C PRO A 178 17.55 18.66 15.16
N VAL A 179 18.54 17.81 15.43
CA VAL A 179 18.85 17.36 16.79
C VAL A 179 19.77 18.34 17.50
N SER A 180 20.71 18.95 16.75
CA SER A 180 21.68 19.89 17.30
C SER A 180 22.08 20.94 16.27
N VAL A 181 22.41 22.13 16.76
CA VAL A 181 22.93 23.28 15.99
C VAL A 181 24.07 23.88 16.81
N ASN A 182 25.22 24.14 16.20
CA ASN A 182 26.36 24.74 16.88
C ASN A 182 27.13 25.67 15.93
N ILE A 183 27.49 26.85 16.42
CA ILE A 183 28.51 27.71 15.81
C ILE A 183 29.88 27.13 16.17
N ILE A 184 30.58 26.58 15.18
CA ILE A 184 31.83 25.83 15.36
C ILE A 184 33.08 26.69 15.16
N SER A 185 32.94 27.93 14.67
CA SER A 185 34.04 28.89 14.65
C SER A 185 34.51 29.24 16.06
N GLU A 186 35.81 29.50 16.20
CA GLU A 186 36.39 29.96 17.47
C GLU A 186 35.74 31.30 17.89
N LYS A 187 35.23 31.35 19.13
CA LYS A 187 34.53 32.52 19.67
C LYS A 187 35.54 33.58 20.15
N SER A 188 36.34 34.12 19.22
CA SER A 188 37.40 35.11 19.48
C SER A 188 36.93 36.56 19.30
N ILE A 189 37.73 37.51 19.75
CA ILE A 189 37.49 38.93 19.49
C ILE A 189 37.58 39.21 17.98
N LEU A 190 36.64 40.00 17.46
CA LEU A 190 36.58 40.40 16.06
C LEU A 190 37.06 41.84 15.87
N SER A 191 37.71 42.12 14.73
CA SER A 191 38.14 43.46 14.37
C SER A 191 37.08 44.17 13.52
N ALA A 192 36.67 45.37 13.93
CA ALA A 192 35.76 46.19 13.15
C ALA A 192 36.29 46.43 11.72
N GLY A 193 35.43 46.24 10.72
CA GLY A 193 35.76 46.44 9.30
C GLY A 193 36.55 45.31 8.62
N ARG A 194 36.95 44.25 9.34
CA ARG A 194 37.61 43.08 8.73
C ARG A 194 36.60 41.96 8.51
N LYS A 195 36.53 41.44 7.28
CA LYS A 195 35.66 40.30 6.96
C LYS A 195 36.14 39.04 7.69
N VAL A 196 35.19 38.29 8.25
CA VAL A 196 35.42 37.00 8.91
C VAL A 196 34.38 35.99 8.44
N GLU A 197 34.77 34.72 8.38
CA GLU A 197 33.88 33.59 8.10
C GLU A 197 33.48 32.92 9.42
N ILE A 198 32.17 32.85 9.65
CA ILE A 198 31.60 32.18 10.82
C ILE A 198 30.85 30.93 10.35
N VAL A 199 31.23 29.78 10.87
CA VAL A 199 30.70 28.48 10.45
C VAL A 199 29.73 27.97 11.50
N CYS A 200 28.56 27.54 11.05
CA CYS A 200 27.57 26.85 11.86
C CYS A 200 27.23 25.50 11.25
N GLN A 201 27.04 24.50 12.09
CA GLN A 201 26.72 23.14 11.70
C GLN A 201 25.51 22.61 12.44
N THR A 202 24.61 21.94 11.71
CA THR A 202 23.44 21.25 12.26
C THR A 202 23.44 19.78 11.86
N LYS A 203 22.93 18.91 12.75
CA LYS A 203 22.88 17.45 12.53
C LYS A 203 21.52 16.83 12.83
N GLY A 204 21.22 15.70 12.18
CA GLY A 204 20.08 14.83 12.51
C GLY A 204 18.73 15.24 11.92
N SER A 205 18.70 16.22 11.02
CA SER A 205 17.46 16.62 10.34
C SER A 205 17.20 15.72 9.12
N ARG A 206 15.94 15.35 8.89
CA ARG A 206 15.50 14.67 7.65
C ARG A 206 14.20 15.28 7.14
N PRO A 207 14.14 15.83 5.93
CA PRO A 207 15.27 16.16 5.04
C PRO A 207 16.28 17.14 5.70
N PRO A 208 17.44 17.38 5.06
CA PRO A 208 18.44 18.33 5.56
C PRO A 208 17.81 19.68 5.94
N ALA A 209 18.26 20.23 7.06
CA ALA A 209 17.74 21.49 7.60
C ALA A 209 18.28 22.69 6.81
N VAL A 210 17.54 23.80 6.85
CA VAL A 210 18.03 25.11 6.42
C VAL A 210 18.51 25.88 7.64
N ILE A 211 19.66 26.53 7.52
CA ILE A 211 20.27 27.40 8.53
C ILE A 211 20.01 28.87 8.17
N ILE A 212 19.49 29.63 9.12
CA ILE A 212 19.22 31.06 8.98
C ILE A 212 20.02 31.80 10.05
N TRP A 213 20.77 32.80 9.62
CA TRP A 213 21.56 33.66 10.49
C TRP A 213 20.78 34.90 10.92
N PHE A 214 20.88 35.25 12.20
CA PHE A 214 20.31 36.47 12.76
C PHE A 214 21.38 37.23 13.55
N LYS A 215 21.37 38.56 13.47
CA LYS A 215 22.13 39.45 14.37
C LYS A 215 21.15 40.41 15.03
N ASN A 216 21.02 40.37 16.35
CA ASN A 216 20.02 41.13 17.11
C ASN A 216 18.60 40.99 16.52
N ASN A 217 18.17 39.75 16.27
CA ASN A 217 16.89 39.38 15.65
C ASN A 217 16.70 39.83 14.18
N LYS A 218 17.68 40.49 13.56
CA LYS A 218 17.64 40.83 12.14
C LYS A 218 18.29 39.72 11.32
N GLN A 219 17.56 39.17 10.36
CA GLN A 219 18.07 38.14 9.47
C GLN A 219 19.22 38.68 8.59
N LEU A 220 20.25 37.84 8.42
CA LEU A 220 21.38 38.08 7.52
C LEU A 220 21.25 37.21 6.26
N THR A 221 21.86 37.64 5.16
CA THR A 221 21.71 37.01 3.83
C THR A 221 23.03 36.56 3.18
N HIS A 222 24.18 36.94 3.72
CA HIS A 222 25.50 36.63 3.14
C HIS A 222 26.06 35.29 3.64
N SER A 223 25.25 34.23 3.56
CA SER A 223 25.65 32.88 3.95
C SER A 223 25.57 31.90 2.78
N GLN A 224 26.46 30.91 2.77
CA GLN A 224 26.44 29.80 1.82
C GLN A 224 26.25 28.50 2.59
N GLU A 225 25.40 27.62 2.07
CA GLU A 225 25.08 26.33 2.69
C GLU A 225 25.61 25.17 1.88
N SER A 226 25.99 24.10 2.58
CA SER A 226 26.38 22.82 2.00
C SER A 226 25.84 21.69 2.86
N VAL A 227 25.54 20.56 2.23
CA VAL A 227 25.05 19.35 2.91
C VAL A 227 26.07 18.23 2.70
N SER A 228 26.34 17.47 3.75
CA SER A 228 27.19 16.28 3.68
C SER A 228 26.61 15.23 2.73
N SER A 229 27.47 14.34 2.22
CA SER A 229 27.07 13.27 1.28
C SER A 229 26.01 12.32 1.84
N ASP A 230 26.02 12.09 3.15
CA ASP A 230 25.03 11.28 3.87
C ASP A 230 23.72 12.04 4.20
N GLY A 231 23.65 13.33 3.88
CA GLY A 231 22.50 14.19 4.17
C GLY A 231 22.30 14.52 5.66
N ASN A 232 23.13 14.02 6.56
CA ASN A 232 22.93 14.13 8.00
C ASN A 232 23.35 15.51 8.55
N THR A 233 24.30 16.17 7.88
CA THR A 233 24.93 17.40 8.35
C THR A 233 24.74 18.54 7.35
N THR A 234 24.08 19.62 7.76
CA THR A 234 24.09 20.88 7.00
C THR A 234 25.11 21.84 7.63
N THR A 235 25.96 22.45 6.81
CA THR A 235 26.94 23.46 7.23
C THR A 235 26.66 24.77 6.52
N SER A 236 26.62 25.87 7.27
CA SER A 236 26.41 27.23 6.76
C SER A 236 27.60 28.10 7.13
N VAL A 237 28.16 28.80 6.15
CA VAL A 237 29.28 29.74 6.31
C VAL A 237 28.76 31.15 6.10
N LEU A 238 28.77 31.97 7.15
CA LEU A 238 28.40 33.38 7.11
C LEU A 238 29.63 34.25 6.89
N ASN A 239 29.58 35.10 5.86
CA ASN A 239 30.55 36.16 5.64
C ASN A 239 30.12 37.42 6.39
N LEU A 240 30.71 37.66 7.57
CA LEU A 240 30.39 38.80 8.43
C LEU A 240 31.45 39.89 8.30
N MET A 241 31.01 41.14 8.16
CA MET A 241 31.87 42.32 8.30
C MET A 241 31.38 43.10 9.52
N PRO A 242 31.96 42.86 10.72
CA PRO A 242 31.50 43.46 11.95
C PRO A 242 31.83 44.95 12.01
N THR A 243 30.97 45.70 12.68
CA THR A 243 31.14 47.13 12.97
C THR A 243 31.29 47.34 14.47
N LEU A 244 31.80 48.51 14.91
CA LEU A 244 31.89 48.81 16.34
C LEU A 244 30.52 48.79 17.06
N ALA A 245 29.44 49.06 16.32
CA ALA A 245 28.06 48.98 16.83
C ALA A 245 27.60 47.53 17.08
N ASP A 246 28.33 46.53 16.59
CA ASP A 246 28.02 45.12 16.78
C ASP A 246 28.62 44.53 18.08
N ASN A 247 29.33 45.33 18.88
CA ASN A 247 29.82 44.87 20.18
C ASN A 247 28.65 44.51 21.11
N ASN A 248 28.72 43.33 21.73
CA ASN A 248 27.64 42.68 22.49
C ASN A 248 26.39 42.34 21.66
N ALA A 249 26.45 42.39 20.32
CA ALA A 249 25.36 41.91 19.50
C ALA A 249 25.27 40.38 19.58
N LEU A 250 24.06 39.85 19.66
CA LEU A 250 23.82 38.42 19.64
C LEU A 250 23.73 37.94 18.20
N LEU A 251 24.72 37.16 17.75
CA LEU A 251 24.68 36.39 16.52
C LEU A 251 24.05 35.02 16.80
N VAL A 252 23.01 34.67 16.06
CA VAL A 252 22.29 33.40 16.20
C VAL A 252 22.33 32.65 14.89
N CYS A 253 22.66 31.37 14.97
CA CYS A 253 22.48 30.41 13.89
C CYS A 253 21.26 29.54 14.23
N ARG A 254 20.21 29.59 13.42
CA ARG A 254 18.97 28.83 13.63
C ARG A 254 18.77 27.81 12.53
N ALA A 255 18.64 26.52 12.87
CA ALA A 255 18.30 25.47 11.91
C ALA A 255 16.83 25.05 12.02
N GLN A 256 16.20 24.83 10.87
CA GLN A 256 14.80 24.39 10.77
C GLN A 256 14.61 23.35 9.68
N ASN A 257 13.72 22.38 9.93
CA ASN A 257 13.25 21.46 8.90
C ASN A 257 12.00 22.04 8.24
N LEU A 258 12.07 22.30 6.93
CA LEU A 258 10.98 22.95 6.19
C LEU A 258 9.70 22.10 6.09
N ARG A 259 9.77 20.78 6.37
CA ARG A 259 8.58 19.91 6.43
C ARG A 259 7.87 19.96 7.78
N LEU A 260 8.53 20.48 8.82
CA LEU A 260 8.07 20.45 10.21
C LEU A 260 8.01 21.86 10.81
N GLN A 261 7.33 22.78 10.12
CA GLN A 261 7.26 24.19 10.54
C GLN A 261 6.22 24.47 11.62
N SER A 262 5.37 23.50 11.95
CA SER A 262 4.27 23.63 12.91
C SER A 262 4.52 22.76 14.14
N GLY A 263 4.29 23.31 15.33
CA GLY A 263 4.41 22.59 16.61
C GLY A 263 5.44 23.18 17.57
N PRO A 264 5.54 22.62 18.80
CA PRO A 264 6.60 22.95 19.74
C PRO A 264 7.96 22.50 19.16
N HIS A 265 9.01 23.30 19.33
CA HIS A 265 10.38 23.01 18.82
C HIS A 265 10.54 23.03 17.29
N LYS A 266 9.92 24.00 16.61
CA LYS A 266 10.03 24.22 15.14
C LYS A 266 11.45 24.54 14.62
N TYR A 267 12.36 24.91 15.51
CA TYR A 267 13.76 25.18 15.20
C TYR A 267 14.64 24.82 16.39
N VAL A 268 15.93 24.63 16.11
CA VAL A 268 17.01 24.57 17.11
C VAL A 268 18.00 25.67 16.76
N GLU A 269 18.63 26.29 17.74
CA GLU A 269 19.56 27.41 17.51
C GLU A 269 20.73 27.42 18.48
N ASP A 270 21.82 28.03 18.05
CA ASP A 270 22.98 28.36 18.88
C ASP A 270 23.32 29.85 18.73
N GLY A 271 23.89 30.42 19.79
CA GLY A 271 24.15 31.84 19.94
C GLY A 271 25.61 32.16 20.24
N TRP A 272 26.05 33.33 19.76
CA TRP A 272 27.34 33.92 20.08
C TRP A 272 27.20 35.43 20.28
N GLU A 273 27.43 35.89 21.50
CA GLU A 273 27.56 37.30 21.82
C GLU A 273 28.93 37.82 21.32
N LEU A 274 28.90 38.75 20.37
CA LEU A 274 30.09 39.23 19.67
C LEU A 274 30.89 40.21 20.51
N GLN A 275 32.21 40.05 20.51
CA GLN A 275 33.15 41.05 21.04
C GLN A 275 33.87 41.73 19.88
N VAL A 276 33.66 43.03 19.69
CA VAL A 276 34.16 43.77 18.51
C VAL A 276 34.94 45.02 18.91
N TYR A 277 36.19 45.14 18.44
CA TYR A 277 37.07 46.27 18.74
C TYR A 277 37.72 46.85 17.47
N SER A 278 38.18 48.10 17.56
CA SER A 278 39.06 48.70 16.55
C SER A 278 40.51 48.29 16.84
N ILE A 279 41.23 47.77 15.85
CA ILE A 279 42.69 47.66 15.94
C ILE A 279 43.25 48.96 15.37
N ASN A 280 43.64 49.88 16.24
CA ASN A 280 44.45 51.02 15.84
C ASN A 280 45.88 50.49 15.63
N TYR A 281 46.39 50.61 14.40
CA TYR A 281 47.83 50.49 14.11
C TYR A 281 48.47 51.87 14.17
#